data_AF-A0A3P9IZR5-F1
#
_entry.id   AF-A0A3P9IZR5-F1
#
_cell.length_a   1.000
_cell.length_b   1.000
_cell.length_c   1.000
_cell.angle_alpha   90.00
_cell.angle_beta   90.00
_cell.angle_gamma   90.00
#
_symmetry.space_group_name_H-M   'P 1'
#
loop_
_entity.id
_entity.type
_entity.pdbx_description
1 polymer ?
#
loop_
_entity_poly.entity_id
_entity_poly.type
_entity_poly.pdbx_seq_one_letter_code
_entity_poly.pdbx_strand_id
1 'polypeptide(L)'
;PSTVTKLNCAQQCSKRCKGPSPSDCCNEHCAAGCTGPRPTDCLACRDFRDDGVCKDSCPGLMRYDPNLHLLVPNPNGKYSFGATCVKNCPHNYVVTDHGACVRTCSGNTYEVDEGGIRKCAKCNGPCPKVCNGLGTGNLTHTLSINATNIDSFKNCTKINGNIAFIHTSIYGDKFTKTPKMDLAKLDVFKTVKEITGYLWIQTWPKNMSSLSPFENLEIIRGRTKQGSRSVAITQLDISYLGLRSLKEISDGDVVIIKNHNLCYTNRSHWKGLFKSKTQTHRGELVAHQAKCAADGCWGPGPDMCFACRDYSRGGRCVDSCNILEGEPREAVMNKTCVECDPECQRMNGTATCSGPGNCAKCANFQDGLYCVSRCPQGVPGEDDTLVWKYADERNVCQLCHKNCTQGCTGPGLKGCHIKR
;
A
#
# COMPACT_ATOMS: atom_id res chain seq x y z
N PRO A 1 47.00 11.00 -21.97
CA PRO A 1 46.33 12.24 -21.54
C PRO A 1 45.56 12.86 -22.72
N SER A 2 44.31 12.43 -22.91
CA SER A 2 43.40 13.03 -23.89
C SER A 2 42.93 14.38 -23.36
N THR A 3 43.37 15.44 -24.02
CA THR A 3 42.91 16.81 -23.83
C THR A 3 41.40 16.86 -24.04
N VAL A 4 40.63 17.07 -22.97
CA VAL A 4 39.20 17.36 -23.05
C VAL A 4 39.06 18.78 -23.60
N THR A 5 38.90 18.93 -24.91
CA THR A 5 38.63 20.21 -25.55
C THR A 5 37.23 20.68 -25.17
N LYS A 6 37.13 21.47 -24.10
CA LYS A 6 35.91 22.23 -23.82
C LYS A 6 35.77 23.29 -24.92
N LEU A 7 34.93 23.01 -25.91
CA LEU A 7 34.56 23.99 -26.94
C LEU A 7 33.91 25.21 -26.28
N ASN A 8 34.39 26.41 -26.63
CA ASN A 8 33.76 27.66 -26.22
C ASN A 8 32.53 27.90 -27.09
N CYS A 9 31.34 27.65 -26.54
CA CYS A 9 30.08 27.88 -27.22
C CYS A 9 29.68 29.36 -27.18
N ALA A 10 28.86 29.77 -28.15
CA ALA A 10 28.21 31.07 -28.13
C ALA A 10 27.33 31.22 -26.87
N GLN A 11 27.20 32.45 -26.35
CA GLN A 11 26.41 32.72 -25.14
C GLN A 11 24.92 32.36 -25.29
N GLN A 12 24.40 32.33 -26.52
CA GLN A 12 23.02 31.96 -26.82
C GLN A 12 22.77 30.45 -26.75
N CYS A 13 23.83 29.62 -26.70
CA CYS A 13 23.66 28.18 -26.63
C CYS A 13 23.24 27.76 -25.22
N SER A 14 22.22 26.91 -25.12
CA SER A 14 21.73 26.43 -23.82
C SER A 14 22.81 25.67 -23.04
N LYS A 15 23.58 24.78 -23.70
CA LYS A 15 24.61 23.93 -23.04
C LYS A 15 25.77 23.51 -23.93
N ARG A 16 25.49 22.85 -25.06
CA ARG A 16 26.50 22.24 -25.96
C ARG A 16 26.46 22.90 -27.34
N CYS A 17 27.56 22.77 -28.05
CA CYS A 17 27.70 23.27 -29.42
C CYS A 17 28.69 22.39 -30.18
N LYS A 18 28.61 22.42 -31.51
CA LYS A 18 29.62 21.82 -32.40
C LYS A 18 30.70 22.82 -32.85
N GLY A 19 30.55 24.09 -32.51
CA GLY A 19 31.40 25.20 -32.92
C GLY A 19 31.05 26.50 -32.16
N PRO A 20 31.80 27.58 -32.37
CA PRO A 20 31.67 28.82 -31.61
C PRO A 20 30.53 29.73 -32.09
N SER A 21 29.92 29.46 -33.25
CA SER A 21 28.83 30.27 -33.79
C SER A 21 27.49 29.98 -33.07
N PRO A 22 26.58 30.96 -32.93
CA PRO A 22 25.21 30.70 -32.48
C PRO A 22 24.47 29.67 -33.34
N SER A 23 24.82 29.50 -34.61
CA SER A 23 24.26 28.47 -35.49
C SER A 23 24.74 27.05 -35.15
N ASP A 24 25.81 26.93 -34.37
CA ASP A 24 26.41 25.66 -33.97
C ASP A 24 25.86 25.14 -32.63
N CYS A 25 24.89 25.83 -32.04
CA CYS A 25 24.25 25.38 -30.81
C CYS A 25 23.54 24.04 -31.02
N CYS A 26 23.79 23.11 -30.11
CA CYS A 26 23.09 21.85 -30.08
C CYS A 26 21.72 22.02 -29.44
N ASN A 27 20.82 21.07 -29.73
CA ASN A 27 19.58 20.95 -29.00
C ASN A 27 19.83 20.78 -27.49
N GLU A 28 18.94 21.31 -26.65
CA GLU A 28 19.08 21.29 -25.20
C GLU A 28 19.05 19.88 -24.57
N HIS A 29 18.47 18.91 -25.28
CA HIS A 29 18.43 17.51 -24.88
C HIS A 29 19.72 16.74 -25.24
N CYS A 30 20.72 17.37 -25.86
CA CYS A 30 22.02 16.73 -26.15
C CYS A 30 22.96 16.81 -24.94
N ALA A 31 23.62 15.69 -24.58
CA ALA A 31 24.58 15.62 -23.48
C ALA A 31 26.06 15.81 -23.90
N ALA A 32 26.49 15.11 -24.95
CA ALA A 32 27.90 15.05 -25.34
C ALA A 32 28.28 16.07 -26.44
N GLY A 33 27.34 16.34 -27.35
CA GLY A 33 27.54 17.15 -28.54
C GLY A 33 26.47 16.80 -29.59
N CYS A 34 26.57 17.38 -30.77
CA CYS A 34 25.60 17.17 -31.85
C CYS A 34 26.25 17.28 -33.23
N THR A 35 25.63 16.66 -34.24
CA THR A 35 25.96 16.86 -35.65
C THR A 35 25.13 18.00 -36.27
N GLY A 36 23.98 18.30 -35.68
CA GLY A 36 23.03 19.34 -36.09
C GLY A 36 22.18 19.87 -34.93
N PRO A 37 21.31 20.85 -35.18
CA PRO A 37 20.55 21.53 -34.13
C PRO A 37 19.31 20.77 -33.66
N ARG A 38 18.92 19.65 -34.30
CA ARG A 38 17.71 18.91 -33.95
C ARG A 38 17.96 17.91 -32.81
N PRO A 39 16.93 17.54 -32.03
CA PRO A 39 17.05 16.52 -30.98
C PRO A 39 17.38 15.12 -31.51
N THR A 40 17.25 14.88 -32.82
CA THR A 40 17.69 13.66 -33.51
C THR A 40 19.20 13.63 -33.81
N ASP A 41 19.85 14.80 -33.76
CA ASP A 41 21.23 14.97 -34.21
C ASP A 41 22.23 14.92 -33.03
N CYS A 42 21.73 14.58 -31.84
CA CYS A 42 22.55 14.48 -30.64
C CYS A 42 23.47 13.24 -30.71
N LEU A 43 24.73 13.40 -30.32
CA LEU A 43 25.67 12.28 -30.17
C LEU A 43 25.28 11.36 -29.01
N ALA A 44 24.70 11.94 -27.96
CA ALA A 44 24.12 11.23 -26.82
C ALA A 44 22.98 12.07 -26.23
N CYS A 45 21.89 11.42 -25.85
CA CYS A 45 20.78 12.07 -25.15
C CYS A 45 21.15 12.36 -23.70
N ARG A 46 20.66 13.49 -23.20
CA ARG A 46 20.84 13.92 -21.81
C ARG A 46 20.05 13.07 -20.83
N ASP A 47 18.78 12.85 -21.15
CA ASP A 47 17.83 12.18 -20.25
C ASP A 47 17.34 10.88 -20.89
N PHE A 48 16.48 10.95 -21.90
CA PHE A 48 15.91 9.78 -22.56
C PHE A 48 16.06 9.80 -24.08
N ARG A 49 16.23 8.61 -24.67
CA ARG A 49 16.17 8.36 -26.10
C ARG A 49 14.89 7.62 -26.46
N ASP A 50 14.07 8.24 -27.30
CA ASP A 50 12.79 7.71 -27.77
C ASP A 50 12.83 7.57 -29.30
N ASP A 51 12.97 6.34 -29.81
CA ASP A 51 13.08 6.03 -31.25
C ASP A 51 14.06 6.92 -32.04
N GLY A 52 15.19 7.28 -31.42
CA GLY A 52 16.26 8.11 -32.02
C GLY A 52 16.12 9.62 -31.74
N VAL A 53 15.07 10.05 -31.07
CA VAL A 53 14.87 11.45 -30.64
C VAL A 53 15.25 11.58 -29.16
N CYS A 54 16.06 12.58 -28.81
CA CYS A 54 16.34 12.89 -27.41
C CYS A 54 15.20 13.73 -26.80
N LYS A 55 14.67 13.26 -25.66
CA LYS A 55 13.57 13.90 -24.91
C LYS A 55 13.93 13.97 -23.41
N ASP A 56 13.30 14.88 -22.69
CA ASP A 56 13.45 15.03 -21.23
C ASP A 56 12.72 13.93 -20.43
N SER A 57 11.68 13.34 -21.01
CA SER A 57 10.91 12.25 -20.41
C SER A 57 10.33 11.33 -21.47
N CYS A 58 10.12 10.06 -21.12
CA CYS A 58 9.35 9.16 -21.98
C CYS A 58 7.87 9.57 -22.03
N PRO A 59 7.18 9.29 -23.16
CA PRO A 59 5.74 9.49 -23.26
C PRO A 59 4.99 8.84 -22.09
N GLY A 60 4.25 9.64 -21.31
CA GLY A 60 3.54 9.15 -20.14
C GLY A 60 2.51 8.08 -20.50
N LEU A 61 2.32 7.09 -19.61
CA LEU A 61 1.38 5.99 -19.83
C LEU A 61 -0.09 6.43 -19.77
N MET A 62 -0.36 7.54 -19.09
CA MET A 62 -1.66 8.17 -18.99
C MET A 62 -1.57 9.58 -19.56
N ARG A 63 -2.63 10.03 -20.22
CA ARG A 63 -2.80 11.40 -20.72
C ARG A 63 -4.10 11.98 -20.18
N TYR A 64 -4.17 13.28 -20.02
CA TYR A 64 -5.39 13.97 -19.62
C TYR A 64 -6.28 14.20 -20.84
N ASP A 65 -7.54 13.77 -20.77
CA ASP A 65 -8.57 14.04 -21.76
C ASP A 65 -9.41 15.25 -21.32
N PRO A 66 -9.33 16.40 -22.01
CA PRO A 66 -10.07 17.59 -21.63
C PRO A 66 -11.59 17.49 -21.74
N ASN A 67 -12.12 16.57 -22.55
CA ASN A 67 -13.56 16.38 -22.72
C ASN A 67 -14.14 15.53 -21.59
N LEU A 68 -13.38 14.54 -21.11
CA LEU A 68 -13.78 13.65 -20.02
C LEU A 68 -13.34 14.15 -18.64
N HIS A 69 -12.44 15.13 -18.58
CA HIS A 69 -11.83 15.65 -17.36
C HIS A 69 -11.13 14.58 -16.52
N LEU A 70 -10.51 13.60 -17.19
CA LEU A 70 -9.93 12.42 -16.57
C LEU A 70 -8.59 12.03 -17.21
N LEU A 71 -7.78 11.29 -16.45
CA LEU A 71 -6.61 10.61 -16.99
C LEU A 71 -7.05 9.34 -17.72
N VAL A 72 -6.76 9.25 -19.01
CA VAL A 72 -7.02 8.10 -19.87
C VAL A 72 -5.71 7.45 -20.32
N PRO A 73 -5.70 6.14 -20.65
CA PRO A 73 -4.51 5.49 -21.19
C PRO A 73 -3.99 6.21 -22.44
N ASN A 74 -2.68 6.43 -22.51
CA ASN A 74 -2.02 7.02 -23.67
C ASN A 74 -1.60 5.90 -24.66
N PRO A 75 -2.15 5.85 -25.89
CA PRO A 75 -1.76 4.85 -26.88
C PRO A 75 -0.26 4.88 -27.25
N ASN A 76 0.37 6.05 -27.12
CA ASN A 76 1.79 6.26 -27.38
C ASN A 76 2.66 6.15 -26.13
N GLY A 77 2.07 5.78 -24.98
CA GLY A 77 2.76 5.64 -23.70
C GLY A 77 3.90 4.63 -23.78
N LYS A 78 5.05 4.98 -23.19
CA LYS A 78 6.24 4.13 -23.14
C LYS A 78 6.82 4.10 -21.73
N TYR A 79 7.39 2.97 -21.38
CA TYR A 79 8.12 2.80 -20.13
C TYR A 79 9.54 3.34 -20.26
N SER A 80 10.06 3.88 -19.18
CA SER A 80 11.48 4.21 -19.07
C SER A 80 12.29 2.97 -18.71
N PHE A 81 13.29 2.64 -19.52
CA PHE A 81 14.25 1.57 -19.26
C PHE A 81 15.66 2.15 -19.32
N GLY A 82 16.22 2.46 -18.15
CA GLY A 82 17.46 3.25 -18.07
C GLY A 82 17.27 4.61 -18.74
N ALA A 83 18.05 4.90 -19.79
CA ALA A 83 17.98 6.14 -20.58
C ALA A 83 17.23 5.99 -21.92
N THR A 84 16.41 4.93 -22.09
CA THR A 84 15.64 4.70 -23.33
C THR A 84 14.16 4.46 -23.05
N CYS A 85 13.30 4.88 -23.98
CA CYS A 85 11.86 4.65 -23.90
C CYS A 85 11.46 3.39 -24.67
N VAL A 86 10.70 2.50 -24.04
CA VAL A 86 10.31 1.20 -24.62
C VAL A 86 8.81 0.96 -24.47
N LYS A 87 8.17 0.33 -25.47
CA LYS A 87 6.73 0.00 -25.40
C LYS A 87 6.42 -1.05 -24.34
N ASN A 88 7.29 -2.04 -24.19
CA ASN A 88 7.17 -3.11 -23.19
C ASN A 88 8.48 -3.24 -22.42
N CYS A 89 8.40 -3.49 -21.12
CA CYS A 89 9.59 -3.82 -20.35
C CYS A 89 10.20 -5.15 -20.82
N PRO A 90 11.54 -5.28 -20.83
CA PRO A 90 12.19 -6.54 -21.16
C PRO A 90 11.77 -7.68 -20.22
N HIS A 91 11.95 -8.92 -20.67
CA HIS A 91 11.71 -10.09 -19.83
C HIS A 91 12.54 -10.02 -18.54
N ASN A 92 11.94 -10.38 -17.39
CA ASN A 92 12.52 -10.29 -16.04
C ASN A 92 12.64 -8.88 -15.44
N TYR A 93 11.97 -7.89 -16.02
CA TYR A 93 11.77 -6.59 -15.38
C TYR A 93 10.35 -6.44 -14.85
N VAL A 94 10.21 -5.54 -13.88
CA VAL A 94 8.97 -5.19 -13.19
C VAL A 94 8.67 -3.71 -13.42
N VAL A 95 7.40 -3.38 -13.62
CA VAL A 95 6.93 -2.02 -13.88
C VAL A 95 6.61 -1.31 -12.56
N THR A 96 7.12 -0.09 -12.38
CA THR A 96 6.75 0.79 -11.25
C THR A 96 5.49 1.61 -11.55
N ASP A 97 4.86 2.17 -10.52
CA ASP A 97 3.72 3.10 -10.66
C ASP A 97 4.02 4.32 -11.56
N HIS A 98 5.28 4.73 -11.66
CA HIS A 98 5.72 5.86 -12.50
C HIS A 98 6.12 5.44 -13.92
N GLY A 99 5.88 4.18 -14.31
CA GLY A 99 6.16 3.69 -15.66
C GLY A 99 7.65 3.44 -15.93
N ALA A 100 8.41 2.99 -14.93
CA ALA A 100 9.81 2.59 -15.11
C ALA A 100 9.98 1.06 -15.05
N CYS A 101 10.89 0.52 -15.86
CA CYS A 101 11.29 -0.87 -15.84
C CYS A 101 12.46 -1.07 -14.86
N VAL A 102 12.20 -1.71 -13.72
CA VAL A 102 13.20 -2.00 -12.68
C VAL A 102 13.40 -3.50 -12.52
N ARG A 103 14.56 -3.92 -11.96
CA ARG A 103 14.84 -5.34 -11.72
C ARG A 103 14.08 -5.90 -10.53
N THR A 104 13.86 -5.06 -9.52
CA THR A 104 13.23 -5.41 -8.25
C THR A 104 12.44 -4.20 -7.75
N CYS A 105 11.30 -4.45 -7.13
CA CYS A 105 10.57 -3.42 -6.42
C CYS A 105 11.39 -2.86 -5.26
N SER A 106 11.23 -1.56 -4.98
CA SER A 106 11.96 -0.84 -3.94
C SER A 106 11.01 -0.12 -2.98
N GLY A 107 11.53 0.27 -1.81
CA GLY A 107 10.72 0.90 -0.77
C GLY A 107 9.66 -0.06 -0.21
N ASN A 108 8.45 0.45 0.04
CA ASN A 108 7.32 -0.32 0.58
C ASN A 108 6.43 -0.89 -0.55
N THR A 109 7.04 -1.57 -1.54
CA THR A 109 6.33 -2.18 -2.67
C THR A 109 6.73 -3.65 -2.86
N TYR A 110 5.84 -4.45 -3.46
CA TYR A 110 6.07 -5.86 -3.73
C TYR A 110 5.61 -6.23 -5.14
N GLU A 111 6.19 -7.30 -5.69
CA GLU A 111 5.87 -7.78 -7.03
C GLU A 111 4.50 -8.46 -7.06
N VAL A 112 3.64 -7.98 -7.95
CA VAL A 112 2.36 -8.61 -8.29
C VAL A 112 2.30 -8.88 -9.78
N ASP A 113 1.63 -9.97 -10.15
CA ASP A 113 1.29 -10.24 -11.54
C ASP A 113 -0.14 -9.78 -11.79
N GLU A 114 -0.30 -8.80 -12.68
CA GLU A 114 -1.60 -8.27 -13.06
C GLU A 114 -1.73 -8.35 -14.59
N GLY A 115 -2.50 -9.33 -15.07
CA GLY A 115 -2.71 -9.55 -16.50
C GLY A 115 -1.46 -9.99 -17.27
N GLY A 116 -0.53 -10.71 -16.62
CA GLY A 116 0.73 -11.16 -17.23
C GLY A 116 1.86 -10.12 -17.21
N ILE A 117 1.62 -8.94 -16.64
CA ILE A 117 2.62 -7.89 -16.45
C ILE A 117 2.99 -7.87 -14.96
N ARG A 118 4.28 -8.04 -14.67
CA ARG A 118 4.82 -7.85 -13.33
C ARG A 118 4.87 -6.37 -12.98
N LYS A 119 4.16 -5.98 -11.93
CA LYS A 119 4.12 -4.60 -11.41
C LYS A 119 4.54 -4.54 -9.95
N CYS A 120 5.01 -3.38 -9.52
CA CYS A 120 5.26 -3.08 -8.12
C CYS A 120 4.01 -2.45 -7.50
N ALA A 121 3.31 -3.21 -6.65
CA ALA A 121 2.19 -2.68 -5.88
C ALA A 121 2.65 -2.20 -4.51
N LYS A 122 2.05 -1.11 -4.00
CA LYS A 122 2.30 -0.65 -2.63
C LYS A 122 1.80 -1.67 -1.62
N CYS A 123 2.61 -1.93 -0.60
CA CYS A 123 2.27 -2.82 0.49
C CYS A 123 1.24 -2.17 1.43
N ASN A 124 0.17 -2.89 1.75
CA ASN A 124 -0.77 -2.49 2.79
C ASN A 124 -0.19 -2.83 4.17
N GLY A 125 0.56 -1.87 4.72
CA GLY A 125 1.40 -2.06 5.89
C GLY A 125 2.77 -2.64 5.54
N PRO A 126 3.37 -3.50 6.39
CA PRO A 126 4.66 -4.13 6.11
C PRO A 126 4.60 -5.03 4.86
N CYS A 127 5.62 -4.97 4.01
CA CYS A 127 5.68 -5.81 2.81
C CYS A 127 5.75 -7.30 3.13
N PRO A 128 5.23 -8.15 2.22
CA PRO A 128 5.26 -9.59 2.41
C PRO A 128 6.67 -10.13 2.61
N LYS A 129 6.95 -10.66 3.81
CA LYS A 129 8.20 -11.36 4.14
C LYS A 129 7.86 -12.74 4.66
N VAL A 130 8.35 -13.76 3.96
CA VAL A 130 8.20 -15.15 4.36
C VAL A 130 9.37 -15.54 5.25
N CYS A 131 9.07 -16.08 6.42
CA CYS A 131 10.06 -16.55 7.37
C CYS A 131 9.80 -18.01 7.74
N ASN A 132 10.85 -18.75 8.02
CA ASN A 132 10.71 -20.14 8.45
C ASN A 132 10.16 -20.19 9.88
N GLY A 133 9.13 -21.00 10.09
CA GLY A 133 8.63 -21.37 11.41
C GLY A 133 9.25 -22.69 11.88
N LEU A 134 8.81 -23.16 13.04
CA LEU A 134 9.27 -24.43 13.61
C LEU A 134 8.95 -25.60 12.67
N GLY A 135 9.89 -26.53 12.53
CA GLY A 135 9.78 -27.66 11.61
C GLY A 135 10.13 -27.31 10.15
N THR A 136 10.77 -26.16 9.89
CA THR A 136 11.16 -25.74 8.54
C THR A 136 12.50 -24.99 8.54
N GLY A 137 13.33 -25.23 7.51
CA GLY A 137 14.61 -24.56 7.33
C GLY A 137 15.53 -24.67 8.55
N ASN A 138 16.06 -23.54 9.01
CA ASN A 138 16.97 -23.50 10.16
C ASN A 138 16.29 -23.85 11.51
N LEU A 139 14.95 -23.93 11.55
CA LEU A 139 14.18 -24.27 12.75
C LEU A 139 13.59 -25.70 12.69
N THR A 140 14.10 -26.55 11.81
CA THR A 140 13.58 -27.92 11.60
C THR A 140 13.65 -28.77 12.87
N HIS A 141 14.73 -28.67 13.64
CA HIS A 141 14.94 -29.42 14.89
C HIS A 141 14.66 -28.58 16.15
N THR A 142 14.08 -27.40 15.99
CA THR A 142 13.77 -26.51 17.12
C THR A 142 12.40 -26.84 17.69
N LEU A 143 12.35 -27.15 18.99
CA LEU A 143 11.12 -27.56 19.66
C LEU A 143 10.12 -26.41 19.87
N SER A 144 10.61 -25.20 20.18
CA SER A 144 9.76 -24.05 20.48
C SER A 144 10.44 -22.72 20.15
N ILE A 145 9.63 -21.67 20.00
CA ILE A 145 10.13 -20.31 19.89
C ILE A 145 10.65 -19.88 21.26
N ASN A 146 11.83 -19.28 21.31
CA ASN A 146 12.51 -18.91 22.54
C ASN A 146 13.38 -17.65 22.34
N ALA A 147 14.06 -17.22 23.40
CA ALA A 147 14.84 -15.99 23.39
C ALA A 147 15.99 -15.97 22.37
N THR A 148 16.49 -17.13 21.92
CA THR A 148 17.61 -17.20 20.96
C THR A 148 17.15 -17.16 19.51
N ASN A 149 15.92 -17.58 19.20
CA ASN A 149 15.41 -17.64 17.82
C ASN A 149 14.34 -16.60 17.48
N ILE A 150 13.73 -15.92 18.48
CA ILE A 150 12.61 -14.98 18.25
C ILE A 150 12.95 -13.83 17.29
N ASP A 151 14.21 -13.39 17.27
CA ASP A 151 14.65 -12.30 16.39
C ASP A 151 14.59 -12.68 14.89
N SER A 152 14.56 -13.98 14.55
CA SER A 152 14.35 -14.45 13.18
C SER A 152 12.96 -14.13 12.63
N PHE A 153 12.00 -13.82 13.50
CA PHE A 153 10.62 -13.48 13.16
C PHE A 153 10.39 -11.97 12.93
N LYS A 154 11.44 -11.13 13.05
CA LYS A 154 11.33 -9.68 12.83
C LYS A 154 10.86 -9.35 11.41
N ASN A 155 9.83 -8.50 11.34
CA ASN A 155 9.20 -8.01 10.11
C ASN A 155 8.60 -9.12 9.23
N CYS A 156 8.35 -10.31 9.78
CA CYS A 156 7.74 -11.40 9.03
C CYS A 156 6.24 -11.18 8.93
N THR A 157 5.69 -11.35 7.74
CA THR A 157 4.23 -11.29 7.52
C THR A 157 3.63 -12.67 7.29
N LYS A 158 4.44 -13.64 6.86
CA LYS A 158 4.03 -15.02 6.64
C LYS A 158 5.03 -15.99 7.24
N ILE A 159 4.55 -16.91 8.05
CA ILE A 159 5.36 -17.96 8.67
C ILE A 159 5.15 -19.26 7.92
N ASN A 160 6.22 -19.75 7.29
CA ASN A 160 6.27 -21.05 6.67
C ASN A 160 6.70 -22.11 7.70
N GLY A 161 5.74 -22.77 8.33
CA GLY A 161 5.95 -23.73 9.40
C GLY A 161 5.03 -23.45 10.59
N ASN A 162 5.45 -23.89 11.77
CA ASN A 162 4.63 -23.84 12.98
C ASN A 162 5.10 -22.75 13.95
N ILE A 163 4.21 -22.32 14.84
CA ILE A 163 4.53 -21.47 15.99
C ILE A 163 4.14 -22.24 17.25
N ALA A 164 5.10 -22.43 18.15
CA ALA A 164 4.86 -23.10 19.42
C ALA A 164 5.53 -22.37 20.59
N PHE A 165 4.75 -22.13 21.64
CA PHE A 165 5.20 -21.60 22.93
C PHE A 165 4.93 -22.62 24.04
N ILE A 166 5.99 -23.03 24.72
CA ILE A 166 5.96 -23.97 25.84
C ILE A 166 6.63 -23.31 27.06
N HIS A 167 6.72 -24.03 28.18
CA HIS A 167 7.28 -23.48 29.41
C HIS A 167 8.68 -22.86 29.23
N THR A 168 9.57 -23.56 28.53
CA THR A 168 10.94 -23.11 28.27
C THR A 168 11.02 -21.92 27.31
N SER A 169 9.98 -21.67 26.50
CA SER A 169 9.89 -20.49 25.63
C SER A 169 9.93 -19.19 26.42
N ILE A 170 9.18 -19.13 27.53
CA ILE A 170 9.01 -17.92 28.33
C ILE A 170 10.02 -17.86 29.47
N TYR A 171 10.22 -18.98 30.17
CA TYR A 171 11.02 -19.02 31.40
C TYR A 171 12.50 -19.36 31.16
N GLY A 172 12.89 -19.66 29.91
CA GLY A 172 14.22 -20.12 29.55
C GLY A 172 14.42 -21.61 29.86
N ASP A 173 15.59 -22.10 29.47
CA ASP A 173 15.99 -23.49 29.68
C ASP A 173 17.48 -23.57 30.04
N LYS A 174 17.76 -24.10 31.23
CA LYS A 174 19.12 -24.25 31.75
C LYS A 174 19.94 -25.25 30.93
N PHE A 175 19.31 -26.31 30.39
CA PHE A 175 20.02 -27.36 29.66
C PHE A 175 20.56 -26.85 28.32
N THR A 176 19.70 -26.19 27.53
CA THR A 176 20.10 -25.55 26.27
C THR A 176 20.76 -24.18 26.45
N LYS A 177 20.98 -23.73 27.69
CA LYS A 177 21.48 -22.39 28.05
C LYS A 177 20.66 -21.25 27.41
N THR A 178 19.37 -21.49 27.22
CA THR A 178 18.42 -20.51 26.67
C THR A 178 18.00 -19.54 27.76
N PRO A 179 18.22 -18.22 27.60
CA PRO A 179 17.79 -17.24 28.60
C PRO A 179 16.27 -17.10 28.65
N LYS A 180 15.78 -16.45 29.70
CA LYS A 180 14.37 -16.06 29.84
C LYS A 180 13.97 -15.12 28.70
N MET A 181 12.74 -15.24 28.21
CA MET A 181 12.21 -14.37 27.16
C MET A 181 12.04 -12.93 27.66
N ASP A 182 12.54 -11.98 26.89
CA ASP A 182 12.12 -10.59 26.98
C ASP A 182 10.73 -10.46 26.33
N LEU A 183 9.74 -10.11 27.13
CA LEU A 183 8.33 -10.10 26.72
C LEU A 183 8.04 -9.06 25.64
N ALA A 184 8.82 -7.98 25.59
CA ALA A 184 8.70 -6.98 24.52
C ALA A 184 9.03 -7.58 23.14
N LYS A 185 9.86 -8.62 23.08
CA LYS A 185 10.19 -9.30 21.82
C LYS A 185 9.02 -10.08 21.24
N LEU A 186 7.95 -10.37 22.00
CA LEU A 186 6.76 -11.03 21.44
C LEU A 186 6.08 -10.16 20.36
N ASP A 187 6.27 -8.84 20.41
CA ASP A 187 5.70 -7.91 19.41
C ASP A 187 6.22 -8.14 17.99
N VAL A 188 7.27 -8.94 17.78
CA VAL A 188 7.70 -9.36 16.43
C VAL A 188 6.57 -10.06 15.65
N PHE A 189 5.62 -10.68 16.36
CA PHE A 189 4.48 -11.36 15.74
C PHE A 189 3.38 -10.40 15.28
N LYS A 190 3.39 -9.12 15.69
CA LYS A 190 2.35 -8.16 15.29
C LYS A 190 2.29 -7.94 13.78
N THR A 191 3.38 -8.19 13.05
CA THR A 191 3.40 -8.09 11.58
C THR A 191 2.88 -9.35 10.89
N VAL A 192 2.76 -10.48 11.60
CA VAL A 192 2.37 -11.77 11.04
C VAL A 192 0.88 -11.79 10.72
N LYS A 193 0.56 -12.05 9.45
CA LYS A 193 -0.79 -12.19 8.91
C LYS A 193 -1.15 -13.63 8.56
N GLU A 194 -0.16 -14.49 8.31
CA GLU A 194 -0.41 -15.88 7.90
C GLU A 194 0.56 -16.86 8.56
N ILE A 195 0.03 -17.99 9.04
CA ILE A 195 0.81 -19.16 9.49
C ILE A 195 0.43 -20.35 8.61
N THR A 196 1.40 -21.01 7.97
CA THR A 196 1.12 -22.15 7.09
C THR A 196 0.88 -23.46 7.86
N GLY A 197 1.50 -23.61 9.04
CA GLY A 197 1.36 -24.75 9.92
C GLY A 197 0.31 -24.54 11.02
N TYR A 198 0.66 -24.92 12.25
CA TYR A 198 -0.18 -24.75 13.44
C TYR A 198 0.31 -23.65 14.38
N LEU A 199 -0.60 -23.17 15.24
CA LEU A 199 -0.33 -22.29 16.37
C LEU A 199 -0.59 -23.05 17.69
N TRP A 200 0.43 -23.21 18.52
CA TRP A 200 0.37 -23.99 19.75
C TRP A 200 0.92 -23.21 20.94
N ILE A 201 0.07 -22.86 21.90
CA ILE A 201 0.45 -22.05 23.07
C ILE A 201 0.05 -22.80 24.34
N GLN A 202 1.06 -23.30 25.05
CA GLN A 202 0.93 -23.97 26.35
C GLN A 202 1.38 -23.11 27.52
N THR A 203 2.13 -22.05 27.24
CA THR A 203 2.61 -21.14 28.28
C THR A 203 2.64 -19.73 27.72
N TRP A 204 2.14 -18.79 28.51
CA TRP A 204 2.08 -17.38 28.16
C TRP A 204 2.47 -16.53 29.38
N PRO A 205 3.01 -15.31 29.19
CA PRO A 205 3.39 -14.44 30.29
C PRO A 205 2.17 -14.03 31.13
N LYS A 206 2.27 -14.15 32.46
CA LYS A 206 1.18 -13.82 33.40
C LYS A 206 0.75 -12.35 33.40
N ASN A 207 1.63 -11.46 32.96
CA ASN A 207 1.36 -10.02 32.85
C ASN A 207 0.68 -9.63 31.53
N MET A 208 0.42 -10.60 30.63
CA MET A 208 -0.29 -10.38 29.38
C MET A 208 -1.69 -11.01 29.46
N SER A 209 -2.72 -10.19 29.32
CA SER A 209 -4.13 -10.61 29.40
C SER A 209 -4.68 -11.20 28.12
N SER A 210 -3.91 -11.22 27.03
CA SER A 210 -4.34 -11.71 25.71
C SER A 210 -3.19 -12.15 24.81
N LEU A 211 -3.53 -12.68 23.63
CA LEU A 211 -2.61 -13.01 22.55
C LEU A 211 -2.47 -11.84 21.55
N SER A 212 -2.50 -10.60 22.05
CA SER A 212 -2.37 -9.38 21.23
C SER A 212 -1.15 -9.33 20.29
N PRO A 213 -0.01 -10.01 20.54
CA PRO A 213 1.03 -10.13 19.51
C PRO A 213 0.56 -10.76 18.19
N PHE A 214 -0.55 -11.50 18.19
CA PHE A 214 -1.16 -12.10 17.01
C PHE A 214 -2.44 -11.36 16.56
N GLU A 215 -2.64 -10.10 16.97
CA GLU A 215 -3.86 -9.33 16.63
C GLU A 215 -4.10 -9.18 15.12
N ASN A 216 -3.02 -9.19 14.31
CA ASN A 216 -3.08 -9.06 12.86
C ASN A 216 -3.04 -10.41 12.11
N LEU A 217 -3.06 -11.53 12.83
CA LEU A 217 -3.08 -12.87 12.24
C LEU A 217 -4.43 -13.09 11.55
N GLU A 218 -4.42 -13.27 10.23
CA GLU A 218 -5.63 -13.45 9.42
C GLU A 218 -5.94 -14.92 9.15
N ILE A 219 -4.90 -15.73 8.87
CA ILE A 219 -5.08 -17.09 8.36
C ILE A 219 -4.13 -18.07 9.05
N ILE A 220 -4.68 -19.20 9.50
CA ILE A 220 -3.91 -20.38 9.93
C ILE A 220 -4.26 -21.52 8.97
N ARG A 221 -3.30 -22.01 8.19
CA ARG A 221 -3.61 -22.99 7.13
C ARG A 221 -3.70 -24.43 7.63
N GLY A 222 -3.00 -24.80 8.71
CA GLY A 222 -3.04 -26.17 9.23
C GLY A 222 -2.47 -27.23 8.28
N ARG A 223 -1.51 -26.86 7.40
CA ARG A 223 -0.84 -27.83 6.50
C ARG A 223 -0.08 -28.88 7.30
N THR A 224 0.51 -28.45 8.41
CA THR A 224 1.06 -29.28 9.48
C THR A 224 0.21 -29.08 10.74
N LYS A 225 -0.01 -30.15 11.50
CA LYS A 225 -0.88 -30.20 12.69
C LYS A 225 -0.18 -30.94 13.81
N GLN A 226 -0.52 -30.63 15.05
CA GLN A 226 -0.10 -31.44 16.21
C GLN A 226 -1.24 -32.40 16.57
N GLY A 227 -1.07 -33.68 16.20
CA GLY A 227 -2.19 -34.60 16.11
C GLY A 227 -3.20 -34.10 15.05
N SER A 228 -4.46 -33.92 15.43
CA SER A 228 -5.49 -33.34 14.56
C SER A 228 -5.56 -31.80 14.62
N ARG A 229 -4.78 -31.15 15.49
CA ARG A 229 -5.01 -29.75 15.90
C ARG A 229 -4.14 -28.77 15.12
N SER A 230 -4.74 -27.73 14.58
CA SER A 230 -4.04 -26.57 13.98
C SER A 230 -3.97 -25.38 14.93
N VAL A 231 -4.84 -25.32 15.93
CA VAL A 231 -4.77 -24.33 17.01
C VAL A 231 -4.94 -25.03 18.35
N ALA A 232 -4.00 -24.80 19.27
CA ALA A 232 -4.13 -25.24 20.65
C ALA A 232 -3.70 -24.14 21.61
N ILE A 233 -4.59 -23.77 22.53
CA ILE A 233 -4.37 -22.71 23.53
C ILE A 233 -4.82 -23.28 24.87
N THR A 234 -3.84 -23.66 25.70
CA THR A 234 -4.15 -24.44 26.91
C THR A 234 -3.39 -23.93 28.12
N GLN A 235 -4.06 -23.89 29.29
CA GLN A 235 -3.43 -23.57 30.58
C GLN A 235 -2.84 -22.16 30.65
N LEU A 236 -3.56 -21.18 30.10
CA LEU A 236 -3.14 -19.77 30.09
C LEU A 236 -3.98 -18.93 31.06
N ASP A 237 -3.34 -17.93 31.67
CA ASP A 237 -3.96 -16.94 32.56
C ASP A 237 -4.49 -15.70 31.80
N ILE A 238 -5.01 -15.89 30.58
CA ILE A 238 -5.52 -14.80 29.72
C ILE A 238 -7.01 -14.53 29.94
N SER A 239 -7.44 -13.29 29.74
CA SER A 239 -8.84 -12.87 29.86
C SER A 239 -9.60 -12.90 28.53
N TYR A 240 -8.91 -12.76 27.40
CA TYR A 240 -9.47 -12.80 26.04
C TYR A 240 -8.40 -13.20 25.01
N LEU A 241 -8.80 -13.68 23.84
CA LEU A 241 -7.84 -14.12 22.82
C LEU A 241 -7.20 -12.93 22.06
N GLY A 242 -8.00 -11.95 21.64
CA GLY A 242 -7.50 -10.76 20.94
C GLY A 242 -7.08 -10.99 19.48
N LEU A 243 -7.54 -12.08 18.85
CA LEU A 243 -7.20 -12.44 17.46
C LEU A 243 -8.08 -11.69 16.44
N ARG A 244 -8.16 -10.36 16.54
CA ARG A 244 -9.19 -9.55 15.84
C ARG A 244 -9.24 -9.71 14.32
N SER A 245 -8.10 -9.98 13.68
CA SER A 245 -8.02 -10.13 12.22
C SER A 245 -8.25 -11.56 11.73
N LEU A 246 -8.39 -12.54 12.63
CA LEU A 246 -8.50 -13.95 12.26
C LEU A 246 -9.82 -14.21 11.54
N LYS A 247 -9.70 -14.63 10.28
CA LYS A 247 -10.84 -14.85 9.38
C LYS A 247 -10.92 -16.28 8.83
N GLU A 248 -9.84 -17.06 8.96
CA GLU A 248 -9.80 -18.41 8.40
C GLU A 248 -8.87 -19.35 9.17
N ILE A 249 -9.36 -20.58 9.38
CA ILE A 249 -8.56 -21.75 9.76
C ILE A 249 -8.82 -22.83 8.70
N SER A 250 -7.89 -22.98 7.77
CA SER A 250 -8.14 -23.78 6.54
C SER A 250 -8.27 -25.28 6.82
N ASP A 251 -7.52 -25.80 7.81
CA ASP A 251 -7.58 -27.22 8.22
C ASP A 251 -7.15 -27.40 9.68
N GLY A 252 -7.53 -28.53 10.28
CA GLY A 252 -7.22 -28.91 11.67
C GLY A 252 -8.20 -28.39 12.72
N ASP A 253 -8.25 -29.11 13.84
CA ASP A 253 -9.11 -28.81 14.98
C ASP A 253 -8.57 -27.65 15.83
N VAL A 254 -9.49 -27.00 16.54
CA VAL A 254 -9.20 -25.94 17.51
C VAL A 254 -9.48 -26.44 18.92
N VAL A 255 -8.48 -26.33 19.81
CA VAL A 255 -8.60 -26.74 21.22
C VAL A 255 -8.23 -25.59 22.14
N ILE A 256 -9.19 -25.12 22.93
CA ILE A 256 -9.02 -24.00 23.86
C ILE A 256 -9.54 -24.41 25.23
N ILE A 257 -8.69 -25.01 26.06
CA ILE A 257 -9.10 -25.65 27.32
C ILE A 257 -8.22 -25.25 28.50
N LYS A 258 -8.79 -25.26 29.70
CA LYS A 258 -8.09 -24.96 30.96
C LYS A 258 -7.59 -23.51 31.00
N ASN A 259 -8.39 -22.56 30.53
CA ASN A 259 -8.04 -21.14 30.55
C ASN A 259 -9.05 -20.41 31.44
N HIS A 260 -8.95 -20.59 32.76
CA HIS A 260 -10.02 -20.28 33.71
C HIS A 260 -10.59 -18.86 33.68
N ASN A 261 -9.81 -17.87 33.23
CA ASN A 261 -10.22 -16.47 33.14
C ASN A 261 -10.69 -16.06 31.74
N LEU A 262 -10.65 -16.98 30.76
CA LEU A 262 -10.90 -16.67 29.35
C LEU A 262 -12.39 -16.43 29.11
N CYS A 263 -12.66 -15.25 28.56
CA CYS A 263 -13.98 -14.83 28.10
C CYS A 263 -13.96 -14.56 26.60
N TYR A 264 -15.13 -14.21 26.05
CA TYR A 264 -15.33 -13.79 24.66
C TYR A 264 -15.10 -14.91 23.64
N THR A 265 -15.48 -16.13 24.00
CA THR A 265 -15.39 -17.31 23.12
C THR A 265 -16.80 -17.85 22.82
N ASN A 266 -17.09 -18.10 21.54
CA ASN A 266 -18.35 -18.69 21.10
C ASN A 266 -18.12 -19.81 20.08
N ARG A 267 -18.78 -20.95 20.25
CA ARG A 267 -18.69 -22.12 19.36
C ARG A 267 -19.17 -21.82 17.94
N SER A 268 -20.22 -21.00 17.78
CA SER A 268 -20.75 -20.66 16.44
C SER A 268 -19.74 -19.89 15.61
N HIS A 269 -18.96 -19.01 16.25
CA HIS A 269 -17.93 -18.23 15.58
C HIS A 269 -16.83 -19.11 14.98
N TRP A 270 -16.29 -20.05 15.75
CA TRP A 270 -15.25 -20.97 15.26
C TRP A 270 -15.68 -21.76 14.03
N LYS A 271 -16.95 -22.18 13.95
CA LYS A 271 -17.49 -22.85 12.77
C LYS A 271 -17.43 -21.98 11.51
N GLY A 272 -17.58 -20.65 11.65
CA GLY A 272 -17.47 -19.71 10.54
C GLY A 272 -16.05 -19.54 10.00
N LEU A 273 -15.02 -19.85 10.81
CA LEU A 273 -13.61 -19.78 10.39
C LEU A 273 -13.15 -21.04 9.64
N PHE A 274 -13.84 -22.18 9.82
CA PHE A 274 -13.47 -23.46 9.25
C PHE A 274 -13.79 -23.55 7.76
N LYS A 275 -12.90 -24.20 6.99
CA LYS A 275 -13.13 -24.50 5.57
C LYS A 275 -13.58 -25.94 5.34
N SER A 276 -13.29 -26.84 6.27
CA SER A 276 -13.75 -28.23 6.24
C SER A 276 -14.86 -28.49 7.27
N LYS A 277 -15.88 -29.26 6.86
CA LYS A 277 -16.98 -29.69 7.72
C LYS A 277 -16.56 -30.68 8.82
N THR A 278 -15.38 -31.29 8.69
CA THR A 278 -14.84 -32.24 9.67
C THR A 278 -14.11 -31.57 10.84
N GLN A 279 -13.80 -30.28 10.73
CA GLN A 279 -13.10 -29.55 11.77
C GLN A 279 -13.99 -29.35 12.99
N THR A 280 -13.38 -29.49 14.17
CA THR A 280 -14.06 -29.34 15.45
C THR A 280 -13.42 -28.28 16.32
N HIS A 281 -14.26 -27.65 17.16
CA HIS A 281 -13.82 -26.77 18.23
C HIS A 281 -14.17 -27.41 19.58
N ARG A 282 -13.18 -27.54 20.47
CA ARG A 282 -13.36 -27.96 21.86
C ARG A 282 -12.82 -26.89 22.80
N GLY A 283 -13.69 -26.23 23.56
CA GLY A 283 -13.26 -25.23 24.52
C GLY A 283 -14.35 -24.62 25.41
N GLU A 284 -13.93 -23.73 26.29
CA GLU A 284 -14.75 -22.99 27.26
C GLU A 284 -15.64 -21.93 26.55
N LEU A 285 -16.85 -21.71 27.06
CA LEU A 285 -17.86 -20.84 26.45
C LEU A 285 -18.33 -19.79 27.47
N VAL A 286 -17.83 -18.56 27.33
CA VAL A 286 -18.30 -17.42 28.12
C VAL A 286 -18.40 -16.22 27.19
N ALA A 287 -19.62 -15.78 26.87
CA ALA A 287 -19.87 -14.65 25.99
C ALA A 287 -20.29 -13.41 26.80
N HIS A 288 -19.60 -12.28 26.58
CA HIS A 288 -20.00 -10.96 27.07
C HIS A 288 -20.08 -10.01 25.86
N GLN A 289 -21.19 -9.30 25.66
CA GLN A 289 -21.37 -8.39 24.52
C GLN A 289 -22.06 -7.09 24.97
N ALA A 290 -21.35 -5.94 24.92
CA ALA A 290 -21.95 -4.64 25.23
C ALA A 290 -22.01 -3.68 24.02
N LYS A 291 -21.25 -3.93 22.93
CA LYS A 291 -21.14 -3.01 21.77
C LYS A 291 -20.96 -3.67 20.39
N CYS A 292 -20.88 -4.99 20.32
CA CYS A 292 -20.74 -5.71 19.05
C CYS A 292 -22.11 -6.17 18.56
N ALA A 293 -22.21 -6.53 17.28
CA ALA A 293 -23.35 -7.31 16.81
C ALA A 293 -23.45 -8.63 17.60
N ALA A 294 -24.62 -9.28 17.52
CA ALA A 294 -24.88 -10.57 18.18
C ALA A 294 -23.84 -11.67 17.83
N ASP A 295 -23.09 -11.46 16.74
CA ASP A 295 -22.06 -12.34 16.21
C ASP A 295 -20.89 -12.58 17.18
N GLY A 296 -20.57 -11.62 18.06
CA GLY A 296 -19.51 -11.74 19.07
C GLY A 296 -18.26 -10.89 18.85
N CYS A 297 -17.24 -11.14 19.67
CA CYS A 297 -15.97 -10.41 19.67
C CYS A 297 -14.81 -11.26 20.15
N TRP A 298 -13.59 -10.79 19.87
CA TRP A 298 -12.32 -11.38 20.30
C TRP A 298 -11.82 -10.87 21.66
N GLY A 299 -12.56 -9.94 22.28
CA GLY A 299 -12.15 -9.26 23.51
C GLY A 299 -12.98 -8.01 23.81
N PRO A 300 -12.58 -7.24 24.82
CA PRO A 300 -13.23 -5.99 25.17
C PRO A 300 -12.89 -4.88 24.17
N GLY A 301 -13.84 -3.97 23.95
CA GLY A 301 -13.64 -2.79 23.12
C GLY A 301 -14.26 -2.89 21.72
N PRO A 302 -14.48 -1.74 21.07
CA PRO A 302 -15.15 -1.67 19.76
C PRO A 302 -14.29 -2.14 18.57
N ASP A 303 -13.00 -2.35 18.75
CA ASP A 303 -12.05 -2.86 17.74
C ASP A 303 -11.90 -4.39 17.76
N MET A 304 -12.61 -5.06 18.67
CA MET A 304 -12.56 -6.52 18.85
C MET A 304 -13.80 -7.22 18.29
N CYS A 305 -14.78 -6.48 17.76
CA CYS A 305 -16.03 -7.04 17.25
C CYS A 305 -15.81 -7.79 15.94
N PHE A 306 -16.52 -8.90 15.72
CA PHE A 306 -16.53 -9.57 14.41
C PHE A 306 -17.30 -8.75 13.37
N ALA A 307 -18.36 -8.10 13.82
CA ALA A 307 -19.17 -7.19 13.02
C ALA A 307 -19.71 -6.06 13.91
N CYS A 308 -19.80 -4.87 13.32
CA CYS A 308 -20.36 -3.71 13.99
C CYS A 308 -21.88 -3.70 13.87
N ARG A 309 -22.57 -3.29 14.95
CA ARG A 309 -24.02 -3.13 14.96
C ARG A 309 -24.46 -2.05 13.98
N ASP A 310 -23.85 -0.87 14.12
CA ASP A 310 -24.21 0.34 13.38
C ASP A 310 -23.20 0.61 12.25
N TYR A 311 -22.03 1.19 12.58
CA TYR A 311 -21.01 1.54 11.60
C TYR A 311 -19.60 1.08 12.00
N SER A 312 -18.72 0.96 11.01
CA SER A 312 -17.29 0.69 11.19
C SER A 312 -16.46 1.87 10.70
N ARG A 313 -15.52 2.35 11.52
CA ARG A 313 -14.51 3.35 11.17
C ARG A 313 -13.14 2.72 11.34
N GLY A 314 -12.47 2.40 10.23
CA GLY A 314 -11.14 1.79 10.26
C GLY A 314 -11.06 0.46 11.04
N GLY A 315 -12.15 -0.33 11.04
CA GLY A 315 -12.23 -1.59 11.79
C GLY A 315 -12.68 -1.44 13.25
N ARG A 316 -12.97 -0.22 13.71
CA ARG A 316 -13.53 0.06 15.03
C ARG A 316 -15.03 0.37 14.91
N CYS A 317 -15.85 -0.27 15.74
CA CYS A 317 -17.28 -0.02 15.75
C CYS A 317 -17.63 1.33 16.40
N VAL A 318 -18.52 2.07 15.74
CA VAL A 318 -18.94 3.41 16.15
C VAL A 318 -20.45 3.57 15.93
N ASP A 319 -21.08 4.38 16.77
CA ASP A 319 -22.54 4.59 16.73
C ASP A 319 -22.97 5.48 15.55
N SER A 320 -22.09 6.39 15.09
CA SER A 320 -22.35 7.31 13.98
C SER A 320 -21.08 7.70 13.21
N CYS A 321 -21.27 8.03 11.93
CA CYS A 321 -20.26 8.65 11.06
C CYS A 321 -20.38 10.18 11.08
N ASN A 322 -19.28 10.88 10.78
CA ASN A 322 -19.19 12.35 10.79
C ASN A 322 -19.81 12.98 9.52
N ILE A 323 -21.11 12.76 9.30
CA ILE A 323 -21.82 13.17 8.07
C ILE A 323 -22.15 14.67 8.10
N LEU A 324 -22.84 15.12 9.15
CA LEU A 324 -23.37 16.49 9.30
C LEU A 324 -22.46 17.40 10.14
N GLU A 325 -21.64 16.79 10.98
CA GLU A 325 -20.69 17.40 11.91
C GLU A 325 -19.54 16.42 12.21
N GLY A 326 -18.47 16.90 12.86
CA GLY A 326 -17.28 16.12 13.20
C GLY A 326 -16.12 16.29 12.21
N GLU A 327 -14.93 15.87 12.65
CA GLU A 327 -13.71 15.85 11.84
C GLU A 327 -12.98 14.49 11.95
N PRO A 328 -12.48 13.94 10.83
CA PRO A 328 -12.72 14.40 9.46
C PRO A 328 -14.18 14.18 9.02
N ARG A 329 -14.60 14.80 7.90
CA ARG A 329 -15.95 14.61 7.34
C ARG A 329 -16.03 13.27 6.62
N GLU A 330 -17.16 12.60 6.78
CA GLU A 330 -17.34 11.22 6.32
C GLU A 330 -18.64 11.03 5.53
N ALA A 331 -18.64 10.03 4.66
CA ALA A 331 -19.82 9.45 4.06
C ALA A 331 -20.00 8.00 4.54
N VAL A 332 -21.21 7.46 4.41
CA VAL A 332 -21.50 6.07 4.73
C VAL A 332 -21.50 5.25 3.45
N MET A 333 -20.61 4.24 3.38
CA MET A 333 -20.58 3.26 2.31
C MET A 333 -20.59 1.86 2.91
N ASN A 334 -21.61 1.05 2.63
CA ASN A 334 -21.73 -0.33 3.14
C ASN A 334 -21.51 -0.44 4.66
N LYS A 335 -22.21 0.38 5.46
CA LYS A 335 -22.03 0.52 6.93
C LYS A 335 -20.60 0.88 7.38
N THR A 336 -19.77 1.40 6.48
CA THR A 336 -18.42 1.85 6.78
C THR A 336 -18.37 3.37 6.65
N CYS A 337 -17.80 4.04 7.66
CA CYS A 337 -17.49 5.46 7.59
C CYS A 337 -16.25 5.62 6.71
N VAL A 338 -16.41 6.32 5.58
CA VAL A 338 -15.31 6.63 4.66
C VAL A 338 -15.09 8.13 4.64
N GLU A 339 -13.83 8.54 4.67
CA GLU A 339 -13.47 9.95 4.68
C GLU A 339 -13.82 10.61 3.33
N CYS A 340 -14.33 11.84 3.38
CA CYS A 340 -14.50 12.69 2.21
C CYS A 340 -13.14 13.08 1.62
N ASP A 341 -13.11 13.42 0.33
CA ASP A 341 -11.90 13.96 -0.28
C ASP A 341 -11.49 15.29 0.38
N PRO A 342 -10.20 15.54 0.62
CA PRO A 342 -9.73 16.82 1.16
C PRO A 342 -10.16 18.04 0.34
N GLU A 343 -10.44 17.86 -0.96
CA GLU A 343 -10.92 18.92 -1.85
C GLU A 343 -12.43 19.22 -1.69
N CYS A 344 -13.15 18.51 -0.81
CA CYS A 344 -14.55 18.81 -0.51
C CYS A 344 -14.69 19.97 0.48
N GLN A 345 -15.49 20.98 0.13
CA GLN A 345 -15.83 22.07 1.03
C GLN A 345 -16.68 21.55 2.19
N ARG A 346 -16.22 21.76 3.42
CA ARG A 346 -16.97 21.37 4.63
C ARG A 346 -18.31 22.09 4.70
N MET A 347 -19.39 21.33 4.87
CA MET A 347 -20.75 21.86 4.99
C MET A 347 -21.35 21.49 6.35
N ASN A 348 -21.76 22.49 7.15
CA ASN A 348 -22.43 22.26 8.43
C ASN A 348 -23.94 22.07 8.21
N GLY A 349 -24.52 21.04 8.83
CA GLY A 349 -25.96 20.76 8.73
C GLY A 349 -26.40 19.98 7.48
N THR A 350 -25.51 19.79 6.49
CA THR A 350 -25.72 18.93 5.32
C THR A 350 -24.54 18.00 5.09
N ALA A 351 -24.74 16.93 4.33
CA ALA A 351 -23.65 16.02 3.97
C ALA A 351 -22.60 16.74 3.11
N THR A 352 -21.32 16.57 3.44
CA THR A 352 -20.19 17.21 2.73
C THR A 352 -19.83 16.46 1.43
N CYS A 353 -19.97 15.13 1.45
CA CYS A 353 -19.76 14.26 0.29
C CYS A 353 -20.72 13.08 0.34
N SER A 354 -20.92 12.42 -0.80
CA SER A 354 -21.65 11.15 -0.89
C SER A 354 -20.71 9.93 -0.98
N GLY A 355 -19.41 10.17 -1.11
CA GLY A 355 -18.34 9.18 -1.10
C GLY A 355 -16.99 9.81 -1.46
N PRO A 356 -15.91 9.01 -1.50
CA PRO A 356 -14.59 9.48 -1.90
C PRO A 356 -14.63 10.12 -3.29
N GLY A 357 -14.12 11.34 -3.42
CA GLY A 357 -14.11 12.11 -4.67
C GLY A 357 -15.46 12.68 -5.13
N ASN A 358 -16.56 12.44 -4.40
CA ASN A 358 -17.89 12.92 -4.76
C ASN A 358 -18.38 13.99 -3.77
N CYS A 359 -17.84 15.21 -3.93
CA CYS A 359 -18.14 16.35 -3.07
C CYS A 359 -19.47 17.00 -3.43
N ALA A 360 -20.21 17.47 -2.42
CA ALA A 360 -21.37 18.34 -2.66
C ALA A 360 -20.96 19.71 -3.23
N LYS A 361 -19.80 20.21 -2.79
CA LYS A 361 -19.18 21.45 -3.27
C LYS A 361 -17.66 21.37 -3.14
N CYS A 362 -16.93 21.90 -4.11
CA CYS A 362 -15.46 21.93 -4.09
C CYS A 362 -14.94 23.04 -3.17
N ALA A 363 -13.85 22.76 -2.45
CA ALA A 363 -13.17 23.72 -1.58
C ALA A 363 -12.36 24.74 -2.38
N ASN A 364 -11.66 24.28 -3.43
CA ASN A 364 -10.77 25.10 -4.26
C ASN A 364 -11.38 25.31 -5.65
N PHE A 365 -11.10 24.40 -6.60
CA PHE A 365 -11.52 24.51 -7.99
C PHE A 365 -12.30 23.28 -8.46
N GLN A 366 -13.11 23.45 -9.49
CA GLN A 366 -13.88 22.38 -10.13
C GLN A 366 -13.40 22.17 -11.56
N ASP A 367 -12.97 20.95 -11.88
CA ASP A 367 -12.61 20.53 -13.23
C ASP A 367 -13.59 19.46 -13.73
N GLY A 368 -14.57 19.89 -14.52
CA GLY A 368 -15.70 19.03 -14.91
C GLY A 368 -16.54 18.66 -13.69
N LEU A 369 -16.57 17.38 -13.33
CA LEU A 369 -17.29 16.87 -12.15
C LEU A 369 -16.39 16.68 -10.93
N TYR A 370 -15.08 16.93 -11.05
CA TYR A 370 -14.09 16.63 -10.02
C TYR A 370 -13.63 17.90 -9.30
N CYS A 371 -13.41 17.79 -8.00
CA CYS A 371 -12.79 18.85 -7.21
C CYS A 371 -11.27 18.70 -7.22
N VAL A 372 -10.55 19.80 -7.47
CA VAL A 372 -9.09 19.81 -7.60
C VAL A 372 -8.49 20.99 -6.84
N SER A 373 -7.30 20.79 -6.26
CA SER A 373 -6.56 21.85 -5.57
C SER A 373 -6.06 22.95 -6.50
N ARG A 374 -5.83 22.61 -7.78
CA ARG A 374 -5.43 23.54 -8.84
C ARG A 374 -5.92 23.04 -10.19
N CYS A 375 -6.26 23.96 -11.09
CA CYS A 375 -6.57 23.59 -12.47
C CYS A 375 -5.36 22.94 -13.16
N PRO A 376 -5.59 22.00 -14.11
CA PRO A 376 -4.51 21.35 -14.86
C PRO A 376 -3.58 22.36 -15.55
N GLN A 377 -2.29 22.28 -15.24
CA GLN A 377 -1.25 23.16 -15.78
C GLN A 377 -0.13 22.32 -16.39
N GLY A 378 -0.04 22.31 -17.72
CA GLY A 378 1.02 21.63 -18.44
C GLY A 378 0.94 20.11 -18.35
N VAL A 379 -0.26 19.54 -18.23
CA VAL A 379 -0.44 18.08 -18.17
C VAL A 379 -0.41 17.48 -19.60
N PRO A 380 0.17 16.29 -19.80
CA PRO A 380 0.21 15.66 -21.12
C PRO A 380 -1.19 15.39 -21.67
N GLY A 381 -1.48 15.92 -22.85
CA GLY A 381 -2.73 15.72 -23.59
C GLY A 381 -2.56 14.76 -24.76
N GLU A 382 -3.37 14.97 -25.79
CA GLU A 382 -3.26 14.24 -27.07
C GLU A 382 -2.09 14.76 -27.90
N ASP A 383 -1.45 13.89 -28.69
CA ASP A 383 -0.36 14.23 -29.63
C ASP A 383 0.82 15.03 -29.04
N ASP A 384 1.29 14.66 -27.83
CA ASP A 384 2.37 15.36 -27.11
C ASP A 384 2.07 16.86 -26.82
N THR A 385 0.82 17.31 -26.96
CA THR A 385 0.40 18.66 -26.58
C THR A 385 0.20 18.78 -25.07
N LEU A 386 0.51 19.95 -24.52
CA LEU A 386 0.27 20.23 -23.11
C LEU A 386 -1.11 20.87 -22.94
N VAL A 387 -1.88 20.33 -22.00
CA VAL A 387 -3.17 20.89 -21.61
C VAL A 387 -2.97 21.91 -20.50
N TRP A 388 -3.48 23.11 -20.75
CA TRP A 388 -3.48 24.22 -19.81
C TRP A 388 -4.91 24.66 -19.56
N LYS A 389 -5.27 24.79 -18.29
CA LYS A 389 -6.54 25.34 -17.84
C LYS A 389 -6.30 26.49 -16.86
N TYR A 390 -7.22 27.43 -16.85
CA TYR A 390 -7.28 28.53 -15.88
C TYR A 390 -8.60 28.47 -15.12
N ALA A 391 -8.64 29.03 -13.91
CA ALA A 391 -9.87 29.14 -13.14
C ALA A 391 -10.65 30.40 -13.55
N ASP A 392 -11.95 30.26 -13.80
CA ASP A 392 -12.84 31.40 -13.99
C ASP A 392 -13.30 32.02 -12.65
N GLU A 393 -14.14 33.05 -12.71
CA GLU A 393 -14.69 33.75 -11.53
C GLU A 393 -15.52 32.84 -10.60
N ARG A 394 -15.94 31.67 -11.07
CA ARG A 394 -16.68 30.66 -10.28
C ARG A 394 -15.77 29.52 -9.82
N ASN A 395 -14.46 29.66 -9.96
CA ASN A 395 -13.45 28.64 -9.69
C ASN A 395 -13.63 27.37 -10.54
N VAL A 396 -14.23 27.47 -11.73
CA VAL A 396 -14.34 26.35 -12.68
C VAL A 396 -13.17 26.41 -13.66
N CYS A 397 -12.54 25.26 -13.89
CA CYS A 397 -11.37 25.13 -14.75
C CYS A 397 -11.77 25.14 -16.23
N GLN A 398 -11.39 26.21 -16.93
CA GLN A 398 -11.63 26.42 -18.35
C GLN A 398 -10.35 26.19 -19.16
N LEU A 399 -10.48 25.69 -20.39
CA LEU A 399 -9.33 25.50 -21.29
C LEU A 399 -8.74 26.83 -21.73
N CYS A 400 -7.40 26.89 -21.73
CA CYS A 400 -6.66 27.98 -22.34
C CYS A 400 -6.85 27.99 -23.87
N HIS A 401 -6.59 29.14 -24.48
CA HIS A 401 -6.54 29.23 -25.94
C HIS A 401 -5.42 28.34 -26.49
N LYS A 402 -5.64 27.70 -27.65
CA LYS A 402 -4.72 26.70 -28.24
C LYS A 402 -3.28 27.21 -28.45
N ASN A 403 -3.12 28.52 -28.65
CA ASN A 403 -1.80 29.14 -28.85
C ASN A 403 -1.07 29.48 -27.54
N CYS A 404 -1.70 29.30 -26.36
CA CYS A 404 -1.06 29.54 -25.07
C CYS A 404 -0.20 28.33 -24.66
N THR A 405 0.96 28.14 -25.29
CA THR A 405 1.83 26.98 -25.06
C THR A 405 2.52 26.95 -23.70
N GLN A 406 2.57 28.10 -23.00
CA GLN A 406 3.17 28.26 -21.67
C GLN A 406 2.13 28.52 -20.58
N GLY A 407 0.85 28.25 -20.86
CA GLY A 407 -0.27 28.49 -19.95
C GLY A 407 -0.94 29.84 -20.12
N CYS A 408 -2.02 30.05 -19.36
CA CYS A 408 -2.84 31.24 -19.39
C CYS A 408 -3.45 31.54 -18.02
N THR A 409 -3.90 32.78 -17.83
CA THR A 409 -4.63 33.25 -16.63
C THR A 409 -6.08 33.62 -16.93
N GLY A 410 -6.48 33.56 -18.20
CA GLY A 410 -7.79 34.02 -18.66
C GLY A 410 -8.11 33.54 -20.07
N PRO A 411 -9.32 33.85 -20.57
CA PRO A 411 -9.77 33.41 -21.89
C PRO A 411 -9.02 34.09 -23.04
N GLY A 412 -8.98 33.38 -24.17
CA GLY A 412 -8.46 33.92 -25.44
C GLY A 412 -6.95 34.19 -25.44
N LEU A 413 -6.47 34.85 -26.48
CA LEU A 413 -5.05 35.17 -26.67
C LEU A 413 -4.53 36.20 -25.66
N LYS A 414 -5.39 37.12 -25.19
CA LYS A 414 -5.01 38.16 -24.22
C LYS A 414 -4.66 37.59 -22.85
N GLY A 415 -5.20 36.42 -22.51
CA GLY A 415 -4.95 35.73 -21.25
C GLY A 415 -3.70 34.82 -21.26
N CYS A 416 -3.05 34.61 -22.41
CA CYS A 416 -1.83 33.81 -22.46
C CYS A 416 -0.71 34.49 -21.66
N HIS A 417 0.13 33.70 -20.99
CA HIS A 417 1.37 34.23 -20.43
C HIS A 417 2.25 34.79 -21.56
N ILE A 418 2.64 36.05 -21.44
CA ILE A 418 3.55 36.70 -22.38
C ILE A 418 4.97 36.29 -21.99
N LYS A 419 5.74 35.77 -22.96
CA LYS A 419 7.18 35.54 -22.79
C LYS A 419 7.85 36.84 -22.32
N ARG A 420 8.42 36.83 -21.12
CA ARG A 420 9.40 37.84 -20.71
C ARG A 420 10.79 37.41 -21.17
#